data_AF-A0A444J375-F1
#
_entry.id   AF-A0A444J375-F1
#
_cell.length_a   1.000
_cell.length_b   1.000
_cell.length_c   1.000
_cell.angle_alpha   90.00
_cell.angle_beta   90.00
_cell.angle_gamma   90.00
#
_symmetry.space_group_name_H-M   'P 1'
#
loop_
_entity.id
_entity.type
_entity.pdbx_description
1 polymer ?
#
loop_
_entity_poly.entity_id
_entity_poly.type
_entity_poly.pdbx_seq_one_letter_code
_entity_poly.pdbx_strand_id
1 'polypeptide(L)' 'MNLLNLIGNTPIVSLQRMCPSGAGEIHAKLECMNPGGSVKDRPA' A
#
# COMPACT_ATOMS: atom_id res chain seq x y z
N MET A 1 -2.78 -22.63 5.42
CA MET A 1 -2.60 -21.25 4.93
C MET A 1 -3.57 -21.05 3.76
N ASN A 2 -4.38 -19.99 3.77
CA ASN A 2 -5.33 -19.67 2.69
C ASN A 2 -4.94 -18.32 2.07
N LEU A 3 -5.27 -18.11 0.79
CA LEU A 3 -5.08 -16.86 0.04
C LEU A 3 -5.67 -15.65 0.77
N LEU A 4 -6.85 -15.81 1.38
CA LEU A 4 -7.49 -14.72 2.14
C LEU A 4 -6.63 -14.22 3.30
N ASN A 5 -5.79 -15.08 3.88
CA ASN A 5 -4.91 -14.69 4.99
C ASN A 5 -3.73 -13.83 4.52
N LEU A 6 -3.51 -13.70 3.21
CA LEU A 6 -2.49 -12.85 2.62
C LEU A 6 -3.00 -11.44 2.30
N ILE A 7 -4.30 -11.18 2.46
CA ILE A 7 -4.89 -9.85 2.24
C ILE A 7 -4.52 -8.95 3.43
N GLY A 8 -4.00 -7.76 3.14
CA GLY A 8 -3.54 -6.81 4.13
C GLY A 8 -2.04 -6.90 4.41
N ASN A 9 -1.60 -6.32 5.53
CA ASN A 9 -0.17 -6.20 5.90
C ASN A 9 0.74 -5.64 4.78
N THR A 10 0.16 -4.85 3.88
CA THR A 10 0.87 -4.17 2.80
C THR A 10 1.81 -3.12 3.37
N PRO A 11 2.98 -2.88 2.76
CA PRO A 11 3.97 -1.95 3.30
C PRO A 11 3.53 -0.49 3.19
N ILE A 12 4.07 0.33 4.09
CA ILE A 12 4.08 1.79 3.99
C ILE A 12 5.49 2.21 3.58
N VAL A 13 5.61 3.04 2.55
CA VAL A 13 6.90 3.54 2.04
C VAL A 13 6.92 5.06 1.98
N SER A 14 8.05 5.67 2.32
CA SER A 14 8.26 7.11 2.21
C SER A 14 8.62 7.53 0.79
N LEU A 15 8.00 8.60 0.27
CA LEU A 15 8.27 9.15 -1.06
C LEU A 15 9.41 10.16 -1.01
N GLN A 16 10.63 9.71 -1.33
CA GLN A 16 11.83 10.55 -1.21
C GLN A 16 12.11 11.46 -2.41
N ARG A 17 11.74 11.06 -3.64
CA ARG A 17 12.12 11.76 -4.88
C ARG A 17 11.03 12.63 -5.50
N MET A 18 9.76 12.33 -5.19
CA MET A 18 8.59 13.00 -5.77
C MET A 18 7.90 13.94 -4.78
N CYS A 19 8.49 14.16 -3.61
CA CYS A 19 7.95 15.07 -2.62
C CYS A 19 8.23 16.52 -3.04
N PRO A 20 7.19 17.36 -3.23
CA PRO A 20 7.39 18.78 -3.54
C PRO A 20 8.13 19.51 -2.42
N SER A 21 8.90 20.54 -2.77
CA SER A 21 9.53 21.40 -1.75
C SER A 21 8.46 22.06 -0.89
N GLY A 22 8.64 22.05 0.43
CA GLY A 22 7.68 22.57 1.40
C GLY A 22 6.50 21.63 1.70
N ALA A 23 6.41 20.46 1.06
CA ALA A 23 5.47 19.43 1.49
C ALA A 23 5.96 18.75 2.78
N GLY A 24 5.01 18.24 3.58
CA GLY A 24 5.32 17.38 4.72
C GLY A 24 5.81 16.00 4.28
N GLU A 25 6.04 15.11 5.25
CA GLU A 25 6.42 13.73 4.93
C GLU A 25 5.26 13.01 4.23
N ILE A 26 5.51 12.51 3.01
CA ILE A 26 4.51 11.78 2.22
C ILE A 26 4.84 10.29 2.23
N HIS A 27 3.87 9.49 2.65
CA HIS A 27 3.95 8.03 2.65
C HIS A 27 2.91 7.41 1.73
N ALA A 28 3.25 6.29 1.10
CA ALA A 28 2.34 5.49 0.28
C ALA A 28 2.10 4.12 0.92
N LYS A 29 0.82 3.74 1.08
CA LYS A 29 0.41 2.38 1.47
C LYS A 29 0.19 1.54 0.21
N LEU A 30 1.03 0.52 -0.01
CA LEU A 30 1.06 -0.22 -1.28
C LEU A 30 0.00 -1.34 -1.35
N GLU A 31 -1.28 -0.97 -1.38
CA GLU A 31 -2.41 -1.92 -1.47
C GLU A 31 -2.44 -2.74 -2.77
N CYS A 32 -1.66 -2.36 -3.78
CA CYS A 32 -1.45 -3.19 -4.97
C CYS A 32 -0.72 -4.51 -4.68
N MET A 33 -0.14 -4.67 -3.49
CA MET A 33 0.53 -5.89 -3.05
C MET A 33 -0.41 -6.91 -2.40
N ASN A 34 -1.72 -6.65 -2.31
CA ASN A 34 -2.67 -7.71 -2.01
C ASN A 34 -2.71 -8.73 -3.17
N PRO A 35 -3.11 -10.00 -2.94
CA PRO A 35 -3.07 -11.04 -3.96
C PRO A 35 -3.86 -10.78 -5.25
N GLY A 36 -5.01 -10.11 -5.15
CA GLY A 36 -5.85 -9.63 -6.24
C GLY A 36 -5.41 -8.30 -6.83
N GLY A 37 -4.28 -7.76 -6.37
CA GLY A 37 -3.56 -6.65 -6.99
C GLY A 37 -4.10 -5.26 -6.66
N SER A 38 -5.05 -5.15 -5.74
CA SER A 38 -5.60 -3.84 -5.36
C SER A 38 -6.16 -3.79 -3.95
N VAL A 39 -6.58 -2.60 -3.54
CA VAL A 39 -7.31 -2.38 -2.28
C VAL A 39 -8.67 -3.09 -2.23
N LYS A 40 -9.22 -3.49 -3.39
CA LYS A 40 -10.54 -4.11 -3.50
C LYS A 40 -10.60 -5.52 -2.91
N ASP A 41 -9.45 -6.14 -2.67
CA ASP A 41 -9.34 -7.41 -1.96
C ASP A 41 -9.89 -7.34 -0.53
N ARG A 42 -9.90 -6.17 0.10
CA ARG A 42 -10.40 -6.01 1.48
C ARG A 42 -11.92 -6.13 1.61
N PRO A 43 -12.74 -5.42 0.81
CA PRO A 43 -14.20 -5.51 0.91
C PRO A 43 -14.83 -6.65 0.07
N ALA A 44 -14.04 -7.34 -0.77
CA ALA A 44 -14.56 -8.38 -1.68
C ALA A 44 -15.02 -9.66 -0.96
#